data_AF-A0A2V8G3K1-F1
#
_entry.id   AF-A0A2V8G3K1-F1
#
_cell.length_a   1.000
_cell.length_b   1.000
_cell.length_c   1.000
_cell.angle_alpha   90.00
_cell.angle_beta   90.00
_cell.angle_gamma   90.00
#
_symmetry.space_group_name_H-M   'P 1'
#
loop_
_entity.id
_entity.type
_entity.pdbx_description
1 polymer ?
#
loop_
_entity_poly.entity_id
_entity_poly.type
_entity_poly.pdbx_seq_one_letter_code
_entity_poly.pdbx_strand_id
1 'polypeptide(L)'
;MTGKIVLVLDHEPGERDPNSPFDGVVTSEWSTTWRKALAAQEKGAAGVLFVSDVHNHPGAGNFEATARTFWPDKPPRILNYTLATWADRIRIPVAQISPAIAASLVAGTNRTLEELAKSAETAHGFTPQPLGARVDLHTAVDRHIVPDRNVVALLEGSDPRLTNEWVIVSAHYDHNGADATQIFNGADDNGSGVVALIEIAEAYALAAKEGRRPKRGVLFAAWNSEERGLLGAWAYTEQPLAPLTTIAAVLNMDMIGRNEEIPAGGGARFNGLEVQTAES
;
A
#
# COMPACT_ATOMS: atom_id res chain seq x y z
N MET A 1 -7.00 -24.53 -9.64
CA MET A 1 -7.30 -24.54 -8.18
C MET A 1 -8.82 -24.54 -7.93
N THR A 2 -9.63 -24.76 -8.97
CA THR A 2 -11.10 -24.65 -8.93
C THR A 2 -11.75 -25.45 -7.81
N GLY A 3 -12.49 -24.76 -6.94
CA GLY A 3 -13.25 -25.38 -5.85
C GLY A 3 -12.41 -25.88 -4.67
N LYS A 4 -11.11 -25.53 -4.61
CA LYS A 4 -10.21 -25.93 -3.51
C LYS A 4 -9.92 -24.74 -2.60
N ILE A 5 -9.72 -25.02 -1.32
CA ILE A 5 -9.09 -24.08 -0.38
C ILE A 5 -7.58 -24.23 -0.55
N VAL A 6 -6.86 -23.13 -0.70
CA VAL A 6 -5.40 -23.14 -0.85
C VAL A 6 -4.73 -22.70 0.46
N LEU A 7 -3.70 -23.43 0.86
CA LEU A 7 -2.77 -23.03 1.91
C LEU A 7 -1.62 -22.27 1.26
N VAL A 8 -1.36 -21.04 1.70
CA VAL A 8 -0.39 -20.12 1.10
C VAL A 8 0.53 -19.59 2.20
N LEU A 9 1.83 -19.54 1.89
CA LEU A 9 2.82 -18.94 2.79
C LEU A 9 2.79 -17.41 2.67
N ASP A 10 3.06 -16.72 3.77
CA ASP A 10 3.35 -15.28 3.77
C ASP A 10 4.67 -14.98 3.00
N HIS A 11 4.99 -13.71 2.79
CA HIS A 11 6.22 -13.26 2.10
C HIS A 11 6.38 -13.76 0.65
N GLU A 12 7.59 -14.00 0.16
CA GLU A 12 7.80 -14.44 -1.21
C GLU A 12 9.07 -15.29 -1.33
N PRO A 13 9.14 -16.17 -2.35
CA PRO A 13 10.32 -16.98 -2.59
C PRO A 13 11.55 -16.10 -2.84
N GLY A 14 12.69 -16.48 -2.27
CA GLY A 14 13.96 -15.83 -2.52
C GLY A 14 14.08 -14.43 -1.91
N GLU A 15 13.31 -14.08 -0.88
CA GLU A 15 13.33 -12.74 -0.25
C GLU A 15 14.71 -12.26 0.28
N ARG A 16 15.67 -13.18 0.41
CA ARG A 16 17.07 -12.88 0.80
C ARG A 16 18.07 -12.96 -0.36
N ASP A 17 17.60 -13.24 -1.57
CA ASP A 17 18.41 -13.32 -2.78
C ASP A 17 18.38 -11.96 -3.52
N PRO A 18 19.50 -11.24 -3.63
CA PRO A 18 19.58 -10.03 -4.44
C PRO A 18 19.20 -10.20 -5.91
N ASN A 19 19.21 -11.44 -6.43
CA ASN A 19 18.81 -11.77 -7.79
C ASN A 19 17.40 -12.37 -7.88
N SER A 20 16.62 -12.32 -6.80
CA SER A 20 15.23 -12.77 -6.80
C SER A 20 14.44 -12.08 -7.92
N PRO A 21 13.57 -12.81 -8.64
CA PRO A 21 12.68 -12.20 -9.62
C PRO A 21 11.58 -11.34 -8.99
N PHE A 22 11.49 -11.32 -7.66
CA PHE A 22 10.55 -10.52 -6.87
C PHE A 22 11.28 -9.35 -6.20
N ASP A 23 11.76 -8.39 -6.99
CA ASP A 23 12.42 -7.16 -6.51
C ASP A 23 13.68 -7.36 -5.63
N GLY A 24 14.36 -8.50 -5.79
CA GLY A 24 15.62 -8.79 -5.11
C GLY A 24 15.44 -8.99 -3.59
N VAL A 25 16.15 -8.19 -2.80
CA VAL A 25 16.04 -8.18 -1.32
C VAL A 25 14.98 -7.20 -0.79
N VAL A 26 14.29 -6.50 -1.67
CA VAL A 26 13.15 -5.65 -1.31
C VAL A 26 11.89 -6.47 -1.51
N THR A 27 11.06 -6.55 -0.48
CA THR A 27 9.81 -7.29 -0.57
C THR A 27 8.91 -6.71 -1.66
N SER A 28 8.57 -7.51 -2.66
CA SER A 28 7.76 -7.06 -3.79
C SER A 28 6.29 -6.86 -3.40
N GLU A 29 5.55 -6.12 -4.24
CA GLU A 29 4.10 -5.96 -4.08
C GLU A 29 3.35 -7.32 -4.11
N TRP A 30 3.90 -8.31 -4.80
CA TRP A 30 3.31 -9.64 -4.96
C TRP A 30 3.39 -10.49 -3.69
N SER A 31 4.23 -10.12 -2.73
CA SER A 31 4.30 -10.75 -1.41
C SER A 31 3.01 -10.57 -0.59
N THR A 32 2.25 -9.50 -0.88
CA THR A 32 1.11 -9.09 -0.05
C THR A 32 -0.01 -10.12 -0.08
N THR A 33 -0.63 -10.35 1.09
CA THR A 33 -1.75 -11.28 1.24
C THR A 33 -2.92 -10.91 0.32
N TRP A 34 -3.14 -9.61 0.11
CA TRP A 34 -4.13 -9.08 -0.81
C TRP A 34 -3.93 -9.56 -2.25
N ARG A 35 -2.73 -9.34 -2.84
CA ARG A 35 -2.40 -9.75 -4.21
C ARG A 35 -2.49 -11.27 -4.37
N LYS A 36 -1.99 -12.02 -3.39
CA LYS A 36 -2.07 -13.50 -3.37
C LYS A 36 -3.50 -14.01 -3.31
N ALA A 37 -4.36 -13.41 -2.50
CA ALA A 37 -5.76 -13.80 -2.40
C ALA A 37 -6.52 -13.53 -3.70
N LEU A 38 -6.29 -12.39 -4.34
CA LEU A 38 -6.84 -12.10 -5.67
C LEU A 38 -6.37 -13.12 -6.72
N ALA A 39 -5.07 -13.42 -6.77
CA ALA A 39 -4.52 -14.39 -7.70
C ALA A 39 -5.08 -15.81 -7.47
N ALA A 40 -5.26 -16.22 -6.21
CA ALA A 40 -5.89 -17.49 -5.86
C ALA A 40 -7.35 -17.55 -6.32
N GLN A 41 -8.11 -16.48 -6.07
CA GLN A 41 -9.50 -16.32 -6.51
C GLN A 41 -9.63 -16.38 -8.03
N GLU A 42 -8.79 -15.67 -8.78
CA GLU A 42 -8.76 -15.68 -10.25
C GLU A 42 -8.48 -17.08 -10.80
N LYS A 43 -7.68 -17.89 -10.09
CA LYS A 43 -7.41 -19.31 -10.40
C LYS A 43 -8.49 -20.28 -9.91
N GLY A 44 -9.61 -19.76 -9.40
CA GLY A 44 -10.80 -20.49 -9.00
C GLY A 44 -10.77 -21.06 -7.58
N ALA A 45 -9.86 -20.63 -6.70
CA ALA A 45 -9.88 -21.06 -5.30
C ALA A 45 -11.23 -20.74 -4.64
N ALA A 46 -11.70 -21.64 -3.79
CA ALA A 46 -12.91 -21.46 -2.98
C ALA A 46 -12.65 -20.74 -1.65
N GLY A 47 -11.38 -20.62 -1.26
CA GLY A 47 -10.92 -19.93 -0.06
C GLY A 47 -9.40 -19.98 0.06
N VAL A 48 -8.84 -19.16 0.96
CA VAL A 48 -7.40 -19.06 1.20
C VAL A 48 -7.11 -19.15 2.70
N LEU A 49 -6.13 -19.96 3.06
CA LEU A 49 -5.52 -20.00 4.39
C LEU A 49 -4.08 -19.49 4.25
N PHE A 50 -3.76 -18.40 4.92
CA PHE A 50 -2.40 -17.89 5.02
C PHE A 50 -1.72 -18.43 6.28
N VAL A 51 -0.43 -18.74 6.18
CA VAL A 51 0.42 -19.13 7.30
C VAL A 51 1.79 -18.47 7.13
N SER A 52 2.44 -18.13 8.25
CA SER A 52 3.80 -17.60 8.22
C SER A 52 4.73 -18.54 7.46
N ASP A 53 5.60 -17.97 6.65
CA ASP A 53 6.71 -18.70 6.05
C ASP A 53 7.70 -19.11 7.14
N VAL A 54 7.50 -20.31 7.69
CA VAL A 54 8.30 -20.84 8.80
C VAL A 54 9.77 -21.08 8.43
N HIS A 55 10.08 -21.14 7.14
CA HIS A 55 11.44 -21.37 6.65
C HIS A 55 12.33 -20.13 6.86
N ASN A 56 11.89 -18.98 6.35
CA ASN A 56 12.65 -17.74 6.48
C ASN A 56 12.30 -16.97 7.74
N HIS A 57 11.04 -17.05 8.18
CA HIS A 57 10.50 -16.33 9.32
C HIS A 57 9.97 -17.34 10.33
N PRO A 58 10.78 -17.77 11.32
CA PRO A 58 10.29 -18.63 12.38
C PRO A 58 9.06 -17.94 12.99
N GLY A 59 7.88 -18.54 12.76
CA GLY A 59 6.61 -17.89 13.05
C GLY A 59 6.53 -17.43 14.51
N ALA A 60 5.67 -16.45 14.78
CA ALA A 60 5.54 -15.93 16.14
C ALA A 60 5.32 -17.08 17.13
N GLY A 61 6.21 -17.20 18.12
CA GLY A 61 6.12 -18.24 19.15
C GLY A 61 4.80 -18.21 19.92
N ASN A 62 4.09 -17.08 19.86
CA ASN A 62 2.72 -16.92 20.34
C ASN A 62 1.83 -16.28 19.25
N PHE A 63 1.18 -17.11 18.43
CA PHE A 63 0.23 -16.67 17.41
C PHE A 63 -0.94 -15.85 17.99
N GLU A 64 -1.41 -16.17 19.19
CA GLU A 64 -2.52 -15.45 19.83
C GLU A 64 -2.11 -14.02 20.18
N ALA A 65 -0.87 -13.81 20.63
CA ALA A 65 -0.33 -12.48 20.87
C ALA A 65 -0.26 -11.66 19.57
N THR A 66 0.16 -12.26 18.47
CA THR A 66 0.13 -11.60 17.14
C THR A 66 -1.29 -11.33 16.68
N ALA A 67 -2.24 -12.27 16.86
CA ALA A 67 -3.64 -12.04 16.50
C ALA A 67 -4.24 -10.84 17.25
N ARG A 68 -3.86 -10.64 18.53
CA ARG A 68 -4.29 -9.49 19.34
C ARG A 68 -3.75 -8.14 18.86
N THR A 69 -2.71 -8.09 18.02
CA THR A 69 -2.28 -6.81 17.42
C THR A 69 -3.23 -6.36 16.31
N PHE A 70 -3.88 -7.31 15.63
CA PHE A 70 -4.89 -7.01 14.60
C PHE A 70 -6.30 -6.87 15.19
N TRP A 71 -6.63 -7.67 16.20
CA TRP A 71 -7.91 -7.61 16.94
C TRP A 71 -7.67 -7.41 18.44
N PRO A 72 -7.27 -6.21 18.87
CA PRO A 72 -7.08 -5.91 20.28
C PRO A 72 -8.42 -5.85 21.03
N ASP A 73 -8.42 -6.22 22.32
CA ASP A 73 -9.62 -6.16 23.18
C ASP A 73 -10.19 -4.73 23.30
N LYS A 74 -9.31 -3.73 23.13
CA LYS A 74 -9.68 -2.32 23.03
C LYS A 74 -9.31 -1.81 21.65
N PRO A 75 -10.25 -1.24 20.87
CA PRO A 75 -9.94 -0.66 19.57
C PRO A 75 -8.81 0.37 19.68
N PRO A 76 -7.85 0.37 18.74
CA PRO A 76 -6.83 1.41 18.70
C PRO A 76 -7.49 2.77 18.39
N ARG A 77 -6.85 3.85 18.83
CA ARG A 77 -7.30 5.23 18.54
C ARG A 77 -7.39 5.48 17.04
N ILE A 78 -6.37 5.06 16.30
CA ILE A 78 -6.33 5.09 14.85
C ILE A 78 -6.68 3.70 14.36
N LEU A 79 -7.78 3.59 13.62
CA LEU A 79 -8.14 2.38 12.93
C LEU A 79 -7.34 2.27 11.63
N ASN A 80 -7.12 1.03 11.19
CA ASN A 80 -6.61 0.77 9.85
C ASN A 80 -7.78 0.85 8.86
N TYR A 81 -7.55 1.54 7.75
CA TYR A 81 -8.52 1.69 6.69
C TYR A 81 -7.98 1.07 5.40
N THR A 82 -8.90 0.72 4.51
CA THR A 82 -8.58 0.32 3.14
C THR A 82 -9.65 0.90 2.22
N LEU A 83 -9.37 0.97 0.92
CA LEU A 83 -10.37 1.39 -0.04
C LEU A 83 -11.52 0.38 -0.11
N ALA A 84 -12.76 0.88 -0.08
CA ALA A 84 -13.95 0.04 -0.26
C ALA A 84 -13.88 -0.73 -1.59
N THR A 85 -13.43 -0.08 -2.66
CA THR A 85 -13.23 -0.70 -3.98
C THR A 85 -12.22 -1.83 -3.94
N TRP A 86 -11.20 -1.76 -3.09
CA TRP A 86 -10.31 -2.89 -2.86
C TRP A 86 -11.05 -3.96 -2.10
N ALA A 87 -11.54 -3.68 -0.90
CA ALA A 87 -12.20 -4.65 -0.01
C ALA A 87 -13.29 -5.51 -0.70
N ASP A 88 -13.98 -4.96 -1.70
CA ASP A 88 -15.02 -5.67 -2.46
C ASP A 88 -14.50 -6.64 -3.53
N ARG A 89 -13.21 -6.60 -3.90
CA ARG A 89 -12.61 -7.46 -4.93
C ARG A 89 -12.33 -8.89 -4.44
N ILE A 90 -12.08 -9.08 -3.15
CA ILE A 90 -11.99 -10.41 -2.55
C ILE A 90 -13.39 -10.86 -2.14
N ARG A 91 -13.83 -11.95 -2.77
CA ARG A 91 -15.18 -12.52 -2.66
C ARG A 91 -15.18 -13.96 -2.16
N ILE A 92 -14.00 -14.47 -1.80
CA ILE A 92 -13.81 -15.79 -1.19
C ILE A 92 -13.36 -15.63 0.26
N PRO A 93 -13.66 -16.58 1.16
CA PRO A 93 -13.14 -16.58 2.52
C PRO A 93 -11.61 -16.62 2.55
N VAL A 94 -11.01 -15.76 3.37
CA VAL A 94 -9.57 -15.67 3.60
C VAL A 94 -9.31 -15.63 5.10
N ALA A 95 -8.37 -16.44 5.59
CA ALA A 95 -8.01 -16.46 7.02
C ALA A 95 -6.50 -16.64 7.21
N GLN A 96 -5.94 -15.97 8.22
CA GLN A 96 -4.61 -16.30 8.75
C GLN A 96 -4.77 -17.45 9.77
N ILE A 97 -3.94 -18.49 9.67
CA ILE A 97 -3.89 -19.60 10.61
C ILE A 97 -2.51 -19.74 11.26
N SER A 98 -2.47 -20.42 12.40
CA SER A 98 -1.20 -20.69 13.08
C SER A 98 -0.38 -21.77 12.35
N PRO A 99 0.96 -21.76 12.50
CA PRO A 99 1.81 -22.85 12.01
C PRO A 99 1.41 -24.24 12.53
N ALA A 100 0.86 -24.33 13.74
CA ALA A 100 0.40 -25.59 14.33
C ALA A 100 -0.84 -26.16 13.59
N ILE A 101 -1.79 -25.30 13.20
CA ILE A 101 -2.93 -25.72 12.37
C ILE A 101 -2.42 -26.13 10.98
N ALA A 102 -1.56 -25.33 10.35
CA ALA A 102 -0.99 -25.65 9.06
C ALA A 102 -0.20 -26.97 9.06
N ALA A 103 0.61 -27.22 10.09
CA ALA A 103 1.33 -28.48 10.29
C ALA A 103 0.36 -29.68 10.35
N SER A 104 -0.80 -29.51 11.01
CA SER A 104 -1.84 -30.54 11.07
C SER A 104 -2.49 -30.80 9.70
N LEU A 105 -2.66 -29.75 8.89
CA LEU A 105 -3.22 -29.86 7.53
C LEU A 105 -2.28 -30.56 6.54
N VAL A 106 -0.96 -30.42 6.72
CA VAL A 106 0.03 -31.04 5.82
C VAL A 106 0.46 -32.45 6.26
N ALA A 107 0.08 -32.90 7.45
CA ALA A 107 0.52 -34.17 8.02
C ALA A 107 0.24 -35.40 7.12
N GLY A 108 -0.81 -35.35 6.28
CA GLY A 108 -1.12 -36.41 5.31
C GLY A 108 -0.21 -36.48 4.08
N THR A 109 0.72 -35.54 3.91
CA THR A 109 1.60 -35.44 2.73
C THR A 109 2.93 -36.17 2.85
N ASN A 110 3.21 -36.80 4.00
CA ASN A 110 4.54 -37.33 4.38
C ASN A 110 5.65 -36.27 4.41
N ARG A 111 5.31 -34.98 4.43
CA ARG A 111 6.23 -33.85 4.53
C ARG A 111 5.80 -32.93 5.66
N THR A 112 6.78 -32.35 6.33
CA THR A 112 6.56 -31.30 7.33
C THR A 112 6.23 -29.97 6.67
N LEU A 113 5.65 -29.04 7.44
CA LEU A 113 5.40 -27.67 6.97
C LEU A 113 6.70 -26.98 6.54
N GLU A 114 7.78 -27.18 7.31
CA GLU A 114 9.12 -26.65 7.00
C GLU A 114 9.65 -27.18 5.68
N GLU A 115 9.56 -28.49 5.43
CA GLU A 115 10.00 -29.07 4.15
C GLU A 115 9.20 -28.54 2.97
N LEU A 116 7.89 -28.32 3.15
CA LEU A 116 7.04 -27.74 2.13
C LEU A 116 7.40 -26.26 1.87
N ALA A 117 7.60 -25.47 2.93
CA ALA A 117 8.03 -24.08 2.86
C ALA A 117 9.35 -23.94 2.13
N LYS A 118 10.36 -24.71 2.54
CA LYS A 118 11.65 -24.76 1.85
C LYS A 118 11.55 -25.16 0.38
N SER A 119 10.59 -26.01 0.00
CA SER A 119 10.38 -26.35 -1.41
C SER A 119 9.62 -25.30 -2.24
N ALA A 120 9.04 -24.30 -1.59
CA ALA A 120 8.41 -23.16 -2.25
C ALA A 120 9.44 -22.08 -2.65
N GLU A 121 10.69 -22.18 -2.17
CA GLU A 121 11.83 -21.33 -2.52
C GLU A 121 12.31 -21.58 -3.96
N THR A 122 11.52 -21.14 -4.94
CA THR A 122 11.81 -21.34 -6.37
C THR A 122 11.53 -20.09 -7.19
N ALA A 123 12.57 -19.59 -7.87
CA ALA A 123 12.50 -18.46 -8.79
C ALA A 123 11.70 -18.78 -10.08
N HIS A 124 11.46 -20.05 -10.38
CA HIS A 124 10.80 -20.49 -11.63
C HIS A 124 9.34 -20.93 -11.42
N GLY A 125 8.78 -20.63 -10.25
CA GLY A 125 7.43 -20.99 -9.89
C GLY A 125 7.33 -22.36 -9.21
N PHE A 126 6.20 -22.56 -8.55
CA PHE A 126 5.91 -23.71 -7.70
C PHE A 126 4.69 -24.49 -8.21
N THR A 127 4.75 -25.82 -8.16
CA THR A 127 3.60 -26.67 -8.46
C THR A 127 2.83 -26.96 -7.17
N PRO A 128 1.53 -26.57 -7.07
CA PRO A 128 0.72 -26.83 -5.88
C PRO A 128 0.65 -28.31 -5.54
N GLN A 129 0.80 -28.65 -4.26
CA GLN A 129 0.73 -30.03 -3.78
C GLN A 129 -0.62 -30.32 -3.11
N PRO A 130 -1.28 -31.45 -3.42
CA PRO A 130 -2.51 -31.84 -2.74
C PRO A 130 -2.19 -32.24 -1.29
N LEU A 131 -2.87 -31.62 -0.33
CA LEU A 131 -2.65 -31.89 1.10
C LEU A 131 -3.48 -33.07 1.65
N GLY A 132 -4.53 -33.49 0.94
CA GLY A 132 -5.44 -34.54 1.38
C GLY A 132 -6.36 -34.16 2.56
N ALA A 133 -6.23 -32.95 3.10
CA ALA A 133 -7.09 -32.43 4.16
C ALA A 133 -8.41 -31.85 3.62
N ARG A 134 -9.45 -31.88 4.46
CA ARG A 134 -10.72 -31.18 4.25
C ARG A 134 -10.85 -30.09 5.31
N VAL A 135 -11.24 -28.89 4.88
CA VAL A 135 -11.50 -27.74 5.75
C VAL A 135 -12.88 -27.19 5.40
N ASP A 136 -13.70 -26.94 6.42
CA ASP A 136 -14.93 -26.17 6.30
C ASP A 136 -14.65 -24.77 6.87
N LEU A 137 -14.77 -23.73 6.04
CA LEU A 137 -14.42 -22.35 6.39
C LEU A 137 -15.66 -21.46 6.27
N HIS A 138 -16.06 -20.84 7.39
CA HIS A 138 -17.17 -19.91 7.47
C HIS A 138 -16.68 -18.54 7.93
N THR A 139 -16.97 -17.49 7.17
CA THR A 139 -16.60 -16.11 7.49
C THR A 139 -17.81 -15.21 7.42
N ALA A 140 -17.96 -14.32 8.40
CA ALA A 140 -18.88 -13.19 8.34
C ALA A 140 -18.05 -11.90 8.39
N VAL A 141 -18.33 -10.98 7.48
CA VAL A 141 -17.62 -9.69 7.40
C VAL A 141 -18.67 -8.60 7.54
N ASP A 142 -18.50 -7.77 8.57
CA ASP A 142 -19.23 -6.52 8.71
C ASP A 142 -18.35 -5.37 8.19
N ARG A 143 -18.88 -4.56 7.28
CA ARG A 143 -18.15 -3.49 6.61
C ARG A 143 -18.68 -2.15 7.08
N HIS A 144 -17.82 -1.39 7.75
CA HIS A 144 -18.09 0.00 8.08
C HIS A 144 -17.39 0.92 7.07
N ILE A 145 -18.18 1.63 6.28
CA ILE A 145 -17.67 2.55 5.26
C ILE A 145 -17.68 3.98 5.83
N VAL A 146 -16.52 4.61 5.83
CA VAL A 146 -16.37 6.02 6.21
C VAL A 146 -16.16 6.84 4.93
N PRO A 147 -17.01 7.84 4.63
CA PRO A 147 -16.82 8.68 3.46
C PRO A 147 -15.60 9.59 3.65
N ASP A 148 -14.80 9.71 2.59
CA ASP A 148 -13.64 10.60 2.53
C ASP A 148 -13.58 11.33 1.17
N ARG A 149 -12.77 12.38 1.04
CA ARG A 149 -12.73 13.26 -0.13
C ARG A 149 -11.33 13.76 -0.45
N ASN A 150 -10.94 13.60 -1.71
CA ASN A 150 -9.89 14.43 -2.30
C ASN A 150 -10.47 15.75 -2.77
N VAL A 151 -9.64 16.79 -2.83
CA VAL A 151 -9.98 18.08 -3.44
C VAL A 151 -9.11 18.28 -4.66
N VAL A 152 -9.70 18.57 -5.81
CA VAL A 152 -8.99 18.70 -7.08
C VAL A 152 -9.46 19.94 -7.84
N ALA A 153 -8.53 20.63 -8.49
CA ALA A 153 -8.79 21.77 -9.36
C ALA A 153 -8.01 21.63 -10.67
N LEU A 154 -8.62 22.00 -11.79
CA LEU A 154 -8.05 21.88 -13.12
C LEU A 154 -7.81 23.25 -13.74
N LEU A 155 -6.61 23.47 -14.27
CA LEU A 155 -6.33 24.51 -15.25
C LEU A 155 -6.06 23.88 -16.61
N GLU A 156 -6.86 24.23 -17.61
CA GLU A 156 -6.66 23.75 -18.98
C GLU A 156 -5.39 24.32 -19.63
N GLY A 157 -4.71 23.48 -20.40
CA GLY A 157 -3.57 23.89 -21.23
C GLY A 157 -3.96 24.73 -22.43
N SER A 158 -2.95 25.27 -23.12
CA SER A 158 -3.11 26.13 -24.29
C SER A 158 -2.79 25.47 -25.63
N ASP A 159 -2.06 24.35 -25.66
CA ASP A 159 -1.70 23.66 -26.90
C ASP A 159 -2.79 22.62 -27.26
N PRO A 160 -3.53 22.77 -28.38
CA PRO A 160 -4.57 21.83 -28.78
C PRO A 160 -4.09 20.39 -28.98
N ARG A 161 -2.78 20.19 -29.20
CA ARG A 161 -2.19 18.84 -29.36
C ARG A 161 -1.93 18.15 -28.02
N LEU A 162 -1.93 18.89 -26.92
CA LEU A 162 -1.62 18.42 -25.57
C LEU A 162 -2.82 18.50 -24.62
N THR A 163 -4.03 18.73 -25.14
CA THR A 163 -5.25 18.90 -24.32
C THR A 163 -5.59 17.67 -23.49
N ASN A 164 -5.11 16.50 -23.90
CA ASN A 164 -5.32 15.25 -23.18
C ASN A 164 -4.15 14.91 -22.26
N GLU A 165 -3.08 15.71 -22.20
CA GLU A 165 -1.93 15.48 -21.33
C GLU A 165 -1.92 16.41 -20.12
N TRP A 166 -1.65 15.83 -18.95
CA TRP A 166 -1.82 16.49 -17.66
C TRP A 166 -0.55 16.40 -16.84
N VAL A 167 -0.23 17.46 -16.12
CA VAL A 167 0.72 17.43 -15.00
C VAL A 167 -0.09 17.53 -13.72
N ILE A 168 0.16 16.63 -12.77
CA ILE A 168 -0.43 16.74 -11.44
C ILE A 168 0.58 17.43 -10.52
N VAL A 169 0.14 18.47 -9.83
CA VAL A 169 0.83 19.02 -8.65
C VAL A 169 -0.02 18.62 -7.46
N SER A 170 0.58 17.93 -6.48
CA SER A 170 -0.16 17.37 -5.36
C SER A 170 0.45 17.66 -4.01
N ALA A 171 -0.38 17.56 -2.98
CA ALA A 171 -0.02 17.46 -1.56
C ALA A 171 -1.09 16.59 -0.86
N HIS A 172 -0.87 16.18 0.39
CA HIS A 172 -1.96 15.64 1.21
C HIS A 172 -2.33 16.64 2.30
N TYR A 173 -3.60 16.67 2.70
CA TYR A 173 -4.11 17.65 3.65
C TYR A 173 -4.57 17.05 4.98
N ASP A 174 -4.47 15.73 5.13
CA ASP A 174 -4.69 15.04 6.40
C ASP A 174 -3.44 15.02 7.26
N HIS A 175 -3.64 14.70 8.54
CA HIS A 175 -2.55 14.46 9.46
C HIS A 175 -2.97 13.56 10.63
N ASN A 176 -2.00 13.13 11.43
CA ASN A 176 -2.19 12.22 12.57
C ASN A 176 -3.00 12.79 13.76
N GLY A 177 -3.18 14.10 13.82
CA GLY A 177 -3.98 14.78 14.83
C GLY A 177 -3.27 14.79 16.19
N ALA A 178 -3.67 13.98 17.15
CA ALA A 178 -3.05 13.94 18.48
C ALA A 178 -2.99 12.51 19.03
N ASP A 179 -1.94 12.18 19.79
CA ASP A 179 -1.91 10.98 20.62
C ASP A 179 -2.28 11.29 22.09
N ALA A 180 -2.06 10.32 22.99
CA ALA A 180 -2.38 10.49 24.41
C ALA A 180 -1.50 11.54 25.14
N THR A 181 -0.39 11.95 24.53
CA THR A 181 0.66 12.77 25.14
C THR A 181 0.95 14.07 24.40
N GLN A 182 0.65 14.15 23.11
CA GLN A 182 0.98 15.31 22.26
C GLN A 182 0.00 15.50 21.10
N ILE A 183 0.00 16.72 20.57
CA ILE A 183 -0.69 17.08 19.34
C ILE A 183 0.35 17.18 18.23
N PHE A 184 0.11 16.47 17.13
CA PHE A 184 0.80 16.62 15.86
C PHE A 184 0.04 17.66 15.04
N ASN A 185 0.56 18.88 14.97
CA ASN A 185 -0.14 19.99 14.32
C ASN A 185 -0.07 19.93 12.78
N GLY A 186 0.83 19.11 12.22
CA GLY A 186 0.96 18.92 10.78
C GLY A 186 1.43 20.14 10.00
N ALA A 187 2.23 21.01 10.64
CA ALA A 187 2.69 22.24 10.01
C ALA A 187 3.55 21.95 8.77
N ASP A 188 4.47 20.98 8.87
CA ASP A 188 5.28 20.55 7.74
C ASP A 188 4.74 19.26 7.10
N ASP A 189 4.10 18.39 7.87
CA ASP A 189 3.44 17.15 7.42
C ASP A 189 1.91 17.29 7.56
N ASN A 190 1.17 17.78 6.59
CA ASN A 190 1.67 18.34 5.33
C ASN A 190 1.11 19.74 5.01
N GLY A 191 1.03 20.57 6.04
CA GLY A 191 0.63 21.97 5.91
C GLY A 191 1.53 22.75 4.95
N SER A 192 2.85 22.51 4.95
CA SER A 192 3.79 23.19 4.06
C SER A 192 3.52 22.86 2.60
N GLY A 193 3.27 21.58 2.27
CA GLY A 193 2.90 21.14 0.93
C GLY A 193 1.54 21.69 0.49
N VAL A 194 0.54 21.71 1.37
CA VAL A 194 -0.80 22.26 1.07
C VAL A 194 -0.74 23.76 0.79
N VAL A 195 0.01 24.53 1.60
CA VAL A 195 0.17 25.97 1.34
C VAL A 195 0.83 26.19 -0.02
N ALA A 196 1.94 25.50 -0.32
CA ALA A 196 2.56 25.64 -1.63
C ALA A 196 1.65 25.22 -2.79
N LEU A 197 0.87 24.15 -2.63
CA LEU A 197 -0.11 23.72 -3.63
C LEU A 197 -1.12 24.82 -3.95
N ILE A 198 -1.67 25.47 -2.92
CA ILE A 198 -2.65 26.55 -3.07
C ILE A 198 -2.01 27.79 -3.71
N GLU A 199 -0.82 28.19 -3.27
CA GLU A 199 -0.11 29.35 -3.82
C GLU A 199 0.32 29.14 -5.28
N ILE A 200 0.77 27.92 -5.63
CA ILE A 200 1.06 27.56 -7.02
C ILE A 200 -0.23 27.63 -7.84
N ALA A 201 -1.33 27.05 -7.36
CA ALA A 201 -2.61 27.10 -8.06
C ALA A 201 -3.09 28.55 -8.29
N GLU A 202 -2.96 29.43 -7.29
CA GLU A 202 -3.27 30.85 -7.41
C GLU A 202 -2.39 31.55 -8.46
N ALA A 203 -1.07 31.34 -8.44
CA ALA A 203 -0.15 31.91 -9.41
C ALA A 203 -0.50 31.50 -10.85
N TYR A 204 -0.82 30.22 -11.06
CA TYR A 204 -1.28 29.70 -12.34
C TYR A 204 -2.63 30.31 -12.76
N ALA A 205 -3.57 30.48 -11.83
CA ALA A 205 -4.86 31.10 -12.12
C ALA A 205 -4.73 32.58 -12.48
N LEU A 206 -3.87 33.33 -11.80
CA LEU A 206 -3.56 34.73 -12.11
C LEU A 206 -2.89 34.86 -13.48
N ALA A 207 -1.88 34.04 -13.77
CA ALA A 207 -1.25 34.00 -15.09
C ALA A 207 -2.25 33.68 -16.22
N ALA A 208 -3.17 32.74 -15.97
CA ALA A 208 -4.20 32.37 -16.93
C ALA A 208 -5.19 33.51 -17.22
N LYS A 209 -5.54 34.32 -16.21
CA LYS A 209 -6.37 35.53 -16.39
C LYS A 209 -5.70 36.56 -17.31
N GLU A 210 -4.37 36.58 -17.35
CA GLU A 210 -3.58 37.41 -18.26
C GLU A 210 -3.30 36.75 -19.62
N GLY A 211 -3.94 35.61 -19.92
CA GLY A 211 -3.75 34.87 -21.18
C GLY A 211 -2.48 34.02 -21.22
N ARG A 212 -1.73 33.91 -20.12
CA ARG A 212 -0.50 33.11 -20.01
C ARG A 212 -0.83 31.75 -19.40
N ARG A 213 -1.15 30.77 -20.25
CA ARG A 213 -1.44 29.39 -19.84
C ARG A 213 -0.26 28.45 -20.14
N PRO A 214 -0.05 27.38 -19.35
CA PRO A 214 0.86 26.31 -19.71
C PRO A 214 0.41 25.61 -21.00
N LYS A 215 1.32 24.90 -21.68
CA LYS A 215 0.95 24.12 -22.88
C LYS A 215 0.05 22.92 -22.53
N ARG A 216 0.40 22.20 -21.46
CA ARG A 216 -0.38 21.08 -20.89
C ARG A 216 -1.37 21.56 -19.83
N GLY A 217 -2.42 20.79 -19.60
CA GLY A 217 -3.29 21.00 -18.44
C GLY A 217 -2.55 20.70 -17.13
N VAL A 218 -2.95 21.38 -16.06
CA VAL A 218 -2.43 21.15 -14.71
C VAL A 218 -3.57 20.80 -13.78
N LEU A 219 -3.45 19.67 -13.09
CA LEU A 219 -4.34 19.27 -12.02
C LEU A 219 -3.67 19.57 -10.68
N PHE A 220 -4.28 20.43 -9.88
CA PHE A 220 -3.88 20.68 -8.49
C PHE A 220 -4.70 19.75 -7.61
N ALA A 221 -4.04 18.86 -6.87
CA ALA A 221 -4.71 17.80 -6.15
C ALA A 221 -4.27 17.71 -4.68
N ALA A 222 -5.21 17.96 -3.77
CA ALA A 222 -5.03 17.74 -2.35
C ALA A 222 -5.66 16.38 -1.97
N TRP A 223 -4.80 15.43 -1.63
CA TRP A 223 -5.19 14.07 -1.22
C TRP A 223 -5.56 14.03 0.26
N ASN A 224 -6.54 13.19 0.62
CA ASN A 224 -6.81 12.86 2.02
C ASN A 224 -6.29 11.45 2.34
N SER A 225 -6.21 11.12 3.63
CA SER A 225 -5.84 9.80 4.14
C SER A 225 -4.51 9.27 3.59
N GLU A 226 -3.52 10.15 3.40
CA GLU A 226 -2.13 9.75 3.11
C GLU A 226 -1.58 8.94 4.29
N GLU A 227 -1.83 9.45 5.50
CA GLU A 227 -1.34 8.92 6.78
C GLU A 227 -1.97 7.57 7.14
N ARG A 228 -2.92 7.12 6.31
CA ARG A 228 -3.63 5.84 6.42
C ARG A 228 -3.25 4.87 5.30
N GLY A 229 -2.17 5.16 4.58
CA GLY A 229 -1.63 4.32 3.51
C GLY A 229 -1.98 4.83 2.12
N LEU A 230 -1.81 6.13 1.87
CA LEU A 230 -1.97 6.76 0.56
C LEU A 230 -3.39 6.66 -0.02
N LEU A 231 -4.42 6.53 0.84
CA LEU A 231 -5.76 6.12 0.40
C LEU A 231 -6.39 7.12 -0.57
N GLY A 232 -6.20 8.42 -0.38
CA GLY A 232 -6.67 9.43 -1.32
C GLY A 232 -6.04 9.28 -2.70
N ALA A 233 -4.71 9.11 -2.76
CA ALA A 233 -4.01 8.91 -4.04
C ALA A 233 -4.42 7.58 -4.70
N TRP A 234 -4.56 6.50 -3.95
CA TRP A 234 -5.08 5.22 -4.46
C TRP A 234 -6.51 5.34 -4.98
N ALA A 235 -7.37 6.11 -4.31
CA ALA A 235 -8.73 6.33 -4.78
C ALA A 235 -8.74 7.03 -6.16
N TYR A 236 -7.82 7.99 -6.36
CA TYR A 236 -7.65 8.62 -7.66
C TYR A 236 -7.13 7.64 -8.72
N THR A 237 -6.17 6.76 -8.41
CA THR A 237 -5.66 5.79 -9.42
C THR A 237 -6.67 4.72 -9.79
N GLU A 238 -7.56 4.34 -8.88
CA GLU A 238 -8.68 3.41 -9.14
C GLU A 238 -9.80 4.06 -9.97
N GLN A 239 -10.05 5.36 -9.78
CA GLN A 239 -11.09 6.11 -10.48
C GLN A 239 -10.55 7.46 -10.98
N PRO A 240 -9.62 7.46 -11.95
CA PRO A 240 -8.94 8.69 -12.34
C PRO A 240 -9.84 9.55 -13.23
N LEU A 241 -9.69 10.87 -13.13
CA LEU A 241 -10.45 11.82 -13.96
C LEU A 241 -10.08 11.76 -15.45
N ALA A 242 -8.89 11.23 -15.75
CA ALA A 242 -8.39 10.95 -17.09
C ALA A 242 -7.57 9.65 -17.06
N PRO A 243 -7.39 8.93 -18.18
CA PRO A 243 -6.59 7.71 -18.19
C PRO A 243 -5.19 7.98 -17.63
N LEU A 244 -4.69 7.13 -16.72
CA LEU A 244 -3.38 7.36 -16.08
C LEU A 244 -2.22 7.49 -17.10
N THR A 245 -2.35 6.83 -18.25
CA THR A 245 -1.40 6.90 -19.37
C THR A 245 -1.27 8.30 -19.98
N THR A 246 -2.16 9.24 -19.64
CA THR A 246 -2.11 10.62 -20.13
C THR A 246 -1.53 11.60 -19.10
N ILE A 247 -1.11 11.11 -17.93
CA ILE A 247 -0.42 11.92 -16.93
C ILE A 247 1.07 11.93 -17.30
N ALA A 248 1.56 13.11 -17.70
CA ALA A 248 2.94 13.30 -18.11
C ALA A 248 3.91 13.34 -16.93
N ALA A 249 3.46 13.86 -15.78
CA ALA A 249 4.23 13.94 -14.55
C ALA A 249 3.32 14.13 -13.33
N VAL A 250 3.81 13.68 -12.16
CA VAL A 250 3.24 13.98 -10.84
C VAL A 250 4.33 14.63 -10.00
N LEU A 251 4.07 15.83 -9.51
CA LEU A 251 4.94 16.59 -8.63
C LEU A 251 4.29 16.62 -7.24
N ASN A 252 4.86 15.87 -6.30
CA ASN A 252 4.33 15.77 -4.94
C ASN A 252 5.05 16.74 -4.01
N MET A 253 4.28 17.56 -3.30
CA MET A 253 4.71 18.52 -2.31
C MET A 253 4.39 17.93 -0.94
N ASP A 254 5.38 17.32 -0.33
CA ASP A 254 5.23 16.67 0.97
C ASP A 254 6.44 16.97 1.84
N MET A 255 6.19 17.64 2.97
CA MET A 255 7.21 18.09 3.90
C MET A 255 8.29 18.98 3.26
N ILE A 256 7.84 20.04 2.59
CA ILE A 256 8.68 20.99 1.84
C ILE A 256 9.07 22.24 2.64
N GLY A 257 8.66 22.33 3.90
CA GLY A 257 8.94 23.45 4.80
C GLY A 257 10.12 23.18 5.74
N ARG A 258 10.78 22.02 5.62
CA ARG A 258 11.93 21.65 6.45
C ARG A 258 13.08 22.61 6.24
N ASN A 259 13.66 23.06 7.35
CA ASN A 259 14.94 23.74 7.41
C ASN A 259 15.94 22.93 8.28
N GLU A 260 15.83 21.60 8.23
CA GLU A 260 16.65 20.71 9.06
C GLU A 260 18.01 20.46 8.40
N GLU A 261 19.04 20.34 9.23
CA GLU A 261 20.34 19.84 8.80
C GLU A 261 20.18 18.44 8.21
N ILE A 262 20.93 18.16 7.14
CA ILE A 262 21.07 16.82 6.59
C ILE A 262 22.31 16.21 7.23
N PRO A 263 22.19 15.41 8.30
CA PRO A 263 23.35 14.90 9.01
C PRO A 263 24.05 13.81 8.19
N ALA A 264 25.36 13.69 8.38
CA ALA A 264 26.10 12.56 7.86
C ALA A 264 25.50 11.24 8.40
N GLY A 265 24.98 10.41 7.49
CA GLY A 265 24.36 9.13 7.86
C GLY A 265 22.93 9.24 8.43
N GLY A 266 22.16 10.28 8.08
CA GLY A 266 20.77 10.48 8.55
C GLY A 266 19.73 9.41 8.20
N GLY A 267 20.17 8.26 7.65
CA GLY A 267 19.31 7.15 7.29
C GLY A 267 18.50 7.39 6.02
N ALA A 268 17.52 6.51 5.79
CA ALA A 268 16.76 6.45 4.55
C ALA A 268 16.04 7.77 4.18
N ARG A 269 15.73 8.61 5.19
CA ARG A 269 15.07 9.91 5.04
C ARG A 269 15.89 10.92 4.22
N PHE A 270 17.22 10.77 4.14
CA PHE A 270 18.11 11.70 3.44
C PHE A 270 18.85 11.05 2.26
N ASN A 271 18.40 9.88 1.79
CA ASN A 271 19.04 9.20 0.67
C ASN A 271 19.03 10.08 -0.58
N GLY A 272 20.23 10.30 -1.15
CA GLY A 272 20.41 11.10 -2.37
C GLY A 272 20.49 12.61 -2.16
N LEU A 273 20.41 13.10 -0.92
CA LEU A 273 20.63 14.51 -0.59
C LEU A 273 22.05 14.74 -0.08
N GLU A 274 22.63 15.90 -0.41
CA GLU A 274 23.93 16.30 0.11
C GLU A 274 23.82 16.70 1.58
N VAL A 275 24.88 16.45 2.35
CA VAL A 275 24.98 16.91 3.75
C VAL A 275 24.96 18.44 3.76
N GLN A 276 24.02 19.03 4.51
CA GLN A 276 23.78 20.47 4.58
C GLN A 276 23.51 20.86 6.02
N THR A 277 23.98 22.04 6.42
CA THR A 277 23.67 22.64 7.72
C THR A 277 22.58 23.68 7.53
N ALA A 278 21.82 24.02 8.57
CA ALA A 278 20.74 25.01 8.48
C ALA A 278 21.25 26.44 8.16
N GLU A 279 22.58 26.63 8.04
CA GLU A 279 23.26 27.87 7.69
C GLU A 279 23.80 27.90 6.24
N SER A 280 23.67 26.81 5.47
CA SER A 280 24.19 26.70 4.09
C SER A 280 23.19 27.14 3.02
#